data_AF-A0A661KDB3-F1
#
_entry.id   AF-A0A661KDB3-F1
#
_cell.length_a   1.000
_cell.length_b   1.000
_cell.length_c   1.000
_cell.angle_alpha   90.00
_cell.angle_beta   90.00
_cell.angle_gamma   90.00
#
_symmetry.space_group_name_H-M   'P 1'
#
loop_
_entity.id
_entity.type
_entity.pdbx_description
1 polymer ?
#
loop_
_entity_poly.entity_id
_entity_poly.type
_entity_poly.pdbx_seq_one_letter_code
_entity_poly.pdbx_strand_id
1 'polypeptide(L)'
;MAHCREKICRYFCRNKVVGKCWYGFANGVVWPIDINENTVYPKVPPWPYDDRGWWSEDIRARIIFYDSNDLAAVARGTMKTYEPQPYASMDIDRYLFDPGFDHKRKNDIYSVQPALIESTVFYTLLKDEQMRKKSLVHVWMITN
;
A
#
# COMPACT_ATOMS: atom_id res chain seq x y z
N MET A 1 -24.20 24.25 -17.21
CA MET A 1 -22.88 23.95 -17.81
C MET A 1 -21.94 23.55 -16.68
N ALA A 2 -21.77 22.25 -16.45
CA ALA A 2 -20.87 21.74 -15.43
C ALA A 2 -19.44 21.82 -15.96
N HIS A 3 -18.64 22.71 -15.37
CA HIS A 3 -17.22 22.84 -15.66
C HIS A 3 -16.51 21.62 -15.06
N CYS A 4 -16.43 20.54 -15.86
CA CYS A 4 -15.57 19.40 -15.58
C CYS A 4 -14.13 19.89 -15.73
N ARG A 5 -13.58 20.49 -14.67
CA ARG A 5 -12.14 20.74 -14.59
C ARG A 5 -11.47 19.38 -14.73
N GLU A 6 -10.62 19.23 -15.73
CA GLU A 6 -9.66 18.13 -15.81
C GLU A 6 -8.85 18.16 -14.51
N LYS A 7 -9.27 17.36 -13.53
CA LYS A 7 -8.50 17.13 -12.33
C LYS A 7 -7.30 16.32 -12.79
N ILE A 8 -6.17 16.98 -13.03
CA ILE A 8 -4.87 16.29 -13.09
C ILE A 8 -4.80 15.51 -11.78
N CYS A 9 -4.99 14.20 -11.84
CA CYS A 9 -4.98 13.39 -10.64
C CYS A 9 -3.55 12.97 -10.35
N ARG A 10 -3.06 13.33 -9.16
CA ARG A 10 -1.88 12.71 -8.59
C ARG A 10 -2.36 11.55 -7.72
N TYR A 11 -1.76 10.39 -7.93
CA TYR A 11 -2.13 9.18 -7.24
C TYR A 11 -0.90 8.50 -6.67
N PHE A 12 -1.10 7.78 -5.56
CA PHE A 12 -0.11 6.90 -4.98
C PHE A 12 -0.54 5.46 -5.21
N CYS A 13 0.31 4.64 -5.81
CA CYS A 13 0.07 3.21 -5.91
C CYS A 13 1.03 2.49 -4.97
N ARG A 14 0.48 1.70 -4.05
CA ARG A 14 1.25 0.84 -3.15
C ARG A 14 0.34 -0.26 -2.61
N ASN A 15 0.97 -1.29 -2.06
CA ASN A 15 0.32 -2.21 -1.14
C ASN A 15 -0.14 -1.43 0.09
N LYS A 16 -1.44 -1.47 0.36
CA LYS A 16 -2.11 -0.73 1.42
C LYS A 16 -2.81 -1.71 2.33
N VAL A 17 -2.66 -1.40 3.60
CA VAL A 17 -3.18 -2.17 4.71
C VAL A 17 -4.70 -2.02 4.75
N VAL A 18 -5.41 -3.13 4.91
CA VAL A 18 -6.87 -3.16 5.01
C VAL A 18 -7.27 -3.89 6.30
N GLY A 19 -8.30 -3.37 6.95
CA GLY A 19 -8.84 -3.96 8.18
C GLY A 19 -8.08 -3.52 9.42
N LYS A 20 -8.12 -4.35 10.46
CA LYS A 20 -7.43 -4.09 11.73
C LYS A 20 -5.92 -4.24 11.55
N CYS A 21 -5.18 -3.34 12.19
CA CYS A 21 -3.72 -3.40 12.28
C CYS A 21 -3.31 -3.77 13.71
N TRP A 22 -2.26 -4.55 13.87
CA TRP A 22 -1.68 -4.85 15.17
C TRP A 22 -0.16 -4.95 15.10
N TYR A 23 0.49 -4.72 16.23
CA TYR A 23 1.89 -5.07 16.41
C TYR A 23 1.97 -6.46 17.03
N GLY A 24 2.78 -7.35 16.47
CA GLY A 24 2.91 -8.72 16.94
C GLY A 24 3.32 -9.67 15.84
N PHE A 25 2.62 -10.79 15.71
CA PHE A 25 2.91 -11.84 14.74
C PHE A 25 1.81 -11.96 13.68
N ALA A 26 2.19 -12.46 12.50
CA ALA A 26 1.31 -12.59 11.34
C ALA A 26 0.08 -13.49 11.58
N ASN A 27 0.13 -14.39 12.56
CA ASN A 27 -1.00 -15.25 12.94
C ASN A 27 -2.03 -14.56 13.86
N GLY A 28 -1.89 -13.25 14.10
CA GLY A 28 -2.82 -12.48 14.94
C GLY A 28 -2.43 -12.39 16.42
N VAL A 29 -1.33 -13.02 16.85
CA VAL A 29 -0.84 -12.83 18.23
C VAL A 29 -0.34 -11.39 18.38
N VAL A 30 -0.96 -10.65 19.29
CA VAL A 30 -0.61 -9.24 19.57
C VAL A 30 0.54 -9.19 20.57
N TRP A 31 1.58 -8.43 20.24
CA TRP A 31 2.67 -8.14 21.14
C TRP A 31 2.37 -6.85 21.92
N PRO A 32 2.47 -6.86 23.25
CA PRO A 32 2.23 -5.66 24.05
C PRO A 32 3.18 -4.53 23.65
N ILE A 33 2.64 -3.36 23.33
CA ILE A 33 3.42 -2.15 23.03
C ILE A 33 3.53 -1.26 24.28
N ASP A 34 2.50 -1.28 25.12
CA ASP A 34 2.45 -0.54 26.39
C ASP A 34 3.13 -1.39 27.48
N ILE A 35 4.44 -1.18 27.64
CA ILE A 35 5.26 -1.94 28.57
C ILE A 35 5.07 -1.41 30.00
N ASN A 36 4.68 -2.30 30.90
CA ASN A 36 4.61 -2.08 32.35
C ASN A 36 5.22 -3.29 33.09
N GLU A 37 5.36 -3.16 34.41
CA GLU A 37 5.97 -4.18 35.29
C GLU A 37 5.25 -5.54 35.25
N ASN A 38 3.97 -5.54 34.90
CA ASN A 38 3.11 -6.74 34.81
C ASN A 38 2.90 -7.22 33.37
N THR A 39 3.70 -6.74 32.41
CA THR A 39 3.50 -7.07 31.00
C THR A 39 3.88 -8.53 30.74
N VAL A 40 2.88 -9.32 30.38
CA VAL A 40 3.07 -10.72 29.99
C VAL A 40 3.31 -10.78 28.49
N TYR A 41 4.51 -11.22 28.11
CA TYR A 41 4.86 -11.42 26.71
C TYR A 41 4.30 -12.76 26.21
N PRO A 42 3.59 -12.78 25.06
CA PRO A 42 3.14 -14.02 24.47
C PRO A 42 4.33 -14.84 23.97
N LYS A 43 4.16 -16.17 23.89
CA LYS A 43 5.16 -17.04 23.27
C LYS A 43 5.28 -16.72 21.78
N VAL A 44 6.51 -16.74 21.28
CA VAL A 44 6.79 -16.60 19.85
C VAL A 44 6.19 -17.80 19.12
N PRO A 45 5.31 -17.60 18.11
CA PRO A 45 4.79 -18.67 17.29
C PRO A 45 5.91 -19.39 16.52
N PRO A 46 5.73 -20.65 16.13
CA PRO A 46 6.67 -21.31 15.23
C PRO A 46 6.60 -20.70 13.82
N TRP A 47 7.64 -20.98 13.03
CA TRP A 47 7.66 -20.68 11.60
C TRP A 47 6.38 -21.18 10.91
N PRO A 48 5.77 -20.42 9.97
CA PRO A 48 6.26 -19.19 9.32
C PRO A 48 5.83 -17.88 10.00
N TYR A 49 5.35 -17.92 11.26
CA TYR A 49 4.80 -16.76 11.96
C TYR A 49 5.71 -16.26 13.10
N ASP A 50 6.97 -16.66 13.10
CA ASP A 50 7.98 -16.35 14.11
C ASP A 50 8.51 -14.90 14.02
N ASP A 51 8.15 -14.18 12.95
CA ASP A 51 8.58 -12.81 12.73
C ASP A 51 7.62 -11.77 13.32
N ARG A 52 8.19 -10.90 14.17
CA ARG A 52 7.48 -9.84 14.86
C ARG A 52 7.50 -8.55 14.04
N GLY A 53 6.37 -7.84 13.99
CA GLY A 53 6.26 -6.57 13.28
C GLY A 53 4.85 -6.00 13.29
N TRP A 54 4.61 -5.01 12.43
CA TRP A 54 3.27 -4.50 12.16
C TRP A 54 2.58 -5.39 11.12
N TRP A 55 1.39 -5.86 11.44
CA TRP A 55 0.57 -6.75 10.62
C TRP A 55 -0.85 -6.21 10.49
N SER A 56 -1.59 -6.81 9.56
CA SER A 56 -2.98 -6.49 9.29
C SER A 56 -3.77 -7.69 8.80
N GLU A 57 -5.10 -7.54 8.79
CA GLU A 57 -6.02 -8.55 8.27
C GLU A 57 -5.78 -8.82 6.79
N ASP A 58 -5.49 -7.77 6.01
CA ASP A 58 -5.23 -7.89 4.58
C ASP A 58 -4.30 -6.78 4.09
N ILE A 59 -3.63 -7.01 2.97
CA ILE A 59 -2.80 -6.04 2.26
C ILE A 59 -3.13 -6.15 0.78
N ARG A 60 -3.60 -5.04 0.20
CA ARG A 60 -4.01 -4.98 -1.21
C ARG A 60 -3.25 -3.92 -1.98
N ALA A 61 -2.95 -4.20 -3.24
CA ALA A 61 -2.47 -3.18 -4.15
C ALA A 61 -3.61 -2.22 -4.49
N ARG A 62 -3.41 -0.96 -4.13
CA ARG A 62 -4.40 0.10 -4.38
C ARG A 62 -3.76 1.33 -4.99
N ILE A 63 -4.50 1.93 -5.91
CA ILE A 63 -4.29 3.30 -6.35
C ILE A 63 -5.12 4.21 -5.44
N ILE A 64 -4.48 5.18 -4.81
CA ILE A 64 -5.12 6.18 -3.95
C ILE A 64 -5.09 7.54 -4.64
N PHE A 65 -6.25 8.19 -4.70
CA PHE A 65 -6.45 9.44 -5.44
C PHE A 65 -6.56 10.61 -4.45
N TYR A 66 -5.75 11.66 -4.68
CA TYR A 66 -5.75 12.90 -3.89
C TYR A 66 -6.13 14.10 -4.74
N ASP A 67 -6.70 15.13 -4.11
CA ASP A 67 -6.90 16.41 -4.78
C ASP A 67 -5.53 17.09 -4.99
N SER A 68 -5.22 17.41 -6.24
CA SER A 68 -3.96 18.07 -6.59
C SER A 68 -3.81 19.44 -5.96
N ASN A 69 -4.91 20.13 -5.63
CA ASN A 69 -4.84 21.40 -4.91
C ASN A 69 -4.35 21.22 -3.47
N ASP A 70 -4.78 20.17 -2.80
CA ASP A 70 -4.35 19.84 -1.43
C ASP A 70 -2.87 19.47 -1.43
N LEU A 71 -2.43 18.64 -2.38
CA LEU A 71 -1.01 18.30 -2.53
C LEU A 71 -0.16 19.53 -2.86
N ALA A 72 -0.65 20.44 -3.70
CA ALA A 72 0.04 21.68 -3.99
C ALA A 72 0.08 22.62 -2.78
N ALA A 73 -0.97 22.62 -1.93
CA ALA A 73 -0.98 23.36 -0.68
C ALA A 73 0.06 22.81 0.32
N VAL A 74 0.22 21.50 0.41
CA VAL A 74 1.30 20.87 1.20
C VAL A 74 2.67 21.27 0.67
N ALA A 75 2.89 21.21 -0.64
CA ALA A 75 4.16 21.60 -1.25
C ALA A 75 4.52 23.07 -1.01
N ARG A 76 3.52 23.95 -0.92
CA ARG A 76 3.68 25.37 -0.56
C ARG A 76 3.79 25.63 0.95
N GLY A 77 3.62 24.60 1.78
CA GLY A 77 3.60 24.74 3.24
C GLY A 77 2.35 25.41 3.80
N THR A 78 1.29 25.58 2.99
CA THR A 78 0.01 26.18 3.43
C THR A 78 -0.97 25.15 3.99
N MET A 79 -0.60 23.86 3.96
CA MET A 79 -1.34 22.74 4.51
C MET A 79 -0.32 21.75 5.09
N LYS A 80 -0.65 21.07 6.18
CA LYS A 80 0.26 20.09 6.79
C LYS A 80 0.23 18.78 6.01
N THR A 81 1.34 18.04 6.04
CA THR A 81 1.51 16.80 5.26
C THR A 81 0.50 15.69 5.55
N TYR A 82 -0.14 15.72 6.70
CA TYR A 82 -1.14 14.73 7.13
C TYR A 82 -2.59 15.18 6.93
N GLU A 83 -2.81 16.44 6.54
CA GLU A 83 -4.14 17.00 6.35
C GLU A 83 -4.83 16.52 5.06
N PRO A 84 -4.16 16.42 3.89
CA PRO A 84 -4.80 15.89 2.69
C PRO A 84 -5.37 14.50 2.92
N GLN A 85 -6.67 14.36 2.71
CA GLN A 85 -7.34 13.07 2.73
C GLN A 85 -7.54 12.57 1.30
N PRO A 86 -7.38 11.26 1.07
CA PRO A 86 -7.71 10.69 -0.22
C PRO A 86 -9.22 10.76 -0.47
N TYR A 87 -9.63 11.10 -1.69
CA TYR A 87 -11.05 11.18 -2.06
C TYR A 87 -11.57 9.90 -2.72
N ALA A 88 -10.67 9.05 -3.23
CA ALA A 88 -11.03 7.76 -3.82
C ALA A 88 -9.87 6.77 -3.71
N SER A 89 -10.20 5.48 -3.83
CA SER A 89 -9.23 4.41 -3.98
C SER A 89 -9.73 3.35 -4.95
N MET A 90 -8.82 2.77 -5.74
CA MET A 90 -9.11 1.68 -6.67
C MET A 90 -8.26 0.46 -6.30
N ASP A 91 -8.94 -0.68 -6.15
CA ASP A 91 -8.32 -1.98 -5.97
C ASP A 91 -7.82 -2.52 -7.32
N ILE A 92 -6.53 -2.84 -7.40
CA ILE A 92 -5.87 -3.32 -8.61
C ILE A 92 -5.29 -4.73 -8.43
N ASP A 93 -5.59 -5.43 -7.33
CA ASP A 93 -5.07 -6.79 -7.10
C ASP A 93 -5.36 -7.70 -8.30
N ARG A 94 -6.57 -7.62 -8.88
CA ARG A 94 -6.96 -8.41 -10.05
C ARG A 94 -6.06 -8.29 -11.28
N TYR A 95 -5.27 -7.23 -11.38
CA TYR A 95 -4.36 -6.98 -12.50
C TYR A 95 -2.91 -7.40 -12.19
N LEU A 96 -2.64 -7.83 -10.96
CA LEU A 96 -1.33 -8.33 -10.57
C LEU A 96 -1.14 -9.77 -11.05
N PHE A 97 0.11 -10.11 -11.37
CA PHE A 97 0.49 -11.47 -11.75
C PHE A 97 0.29 -12.48 -10.60
N ASP A 98 0.52 -12.03 -9.37
CA ASP A 98 0.43 -12.84 -8.16
C ASP A 98 -0.29 -12.04 -7.06
N PRO A 99 -1.64 -11.95 -7.14
CA PRO A 99 -2.42 -11.13 -6.24
C PRO A 99 -2.58 -11.74 -4.85
N GLY A 100 -2.86 -10.87 -3.89
CA GLY A 100 -3.17 -11.26 -2.53
C GLY A 100 -1.94 -11.39 -1.64
N PHE A 101 -2.15 -11.10 -0.36
CA PHE A 101 -1.11 -11.18 0.64
C PHE A 101 -0.93 -12.60 1.15
N ASP A 102 0.33 -13.04 1.26
CA ASP A 102 0.69 -14.31 1.89
C ASP A 102 1.91 -14.12 2.79
N HIS A 103 1.73 -14.44 4.07
CA HIS A 103 2.74 -14.32 5.11
C HIS A 103 4.01 -15.13 4.80
N LYS A 104 3.90 -16.26 4.08
CA LYS A 104 5.05 -17.08 3.67
C LYS A 104 5.88 -16.40 2.58
N ARG A 105 5.23 -15.55 1.78
CA ARG A 105 5.82 -14.79 0.66
C ARG A 105 6.10 -13.33 1.01
N LYS A 106 6.07 -12.96 2.30
CA LYS A 106 6.32 -11.57 2.73
C LYS A 106 7.64 -10.95 2.25
N ASN A 107 8.62 -11.78 1.87
CA ASN A 107 9.92 -11.35 1.34
C ASN A 107 9.91 -11.18 -0.19
N ASP A 108 8.94 -11.78 -0.87
CA ASP A 108 8.66 -11.60 -2.30
C ASP A 108 7.84 -10.31 -2.48
N ILE A 109 8.28 -9.21 -1.86
CA ILE A 109 7.61 -7.91 -1.94
C ILE A 109 7.68 -7.45 -3.38
N TYR A 110 6.62 -7.70 -4.14
CA TYR A 110 6.39 -7.02 -5.39
C TYR A 110 5.91 -5.62 -5.04
N SER A 111 6.81 -4.64 -5.04
CA SER A 111 6.41 -3.25 -4.88
C SER A 111 5.82 -2.75 -6.18
N VAL A 112 4.51 -2.45 -6.15
CA VAL A 112 3.84 -1.73 -7.23
C VAL A 112 4.35 -0.30 -7.24
N GLN A 113 5.11 0.07 -8.27
CA GLN A 113 5.43 1.48 -8.53
C GLN A 113 4.64 1.96 -9.74
N PRO A 114 3.88 3.07 -9.60
CA PRO A 114 3.23 3.67 -10.74
C PRO A 114 4.24 4.53 -11.51
N ALA A 115 4.30 4.36 -12.83
CA ALA A 115 4.74 5.44 -13.71
C ALA A 115 3.53 5.89 -14.53
N LEU A 116 3.16 7.16 -14.42
CA LEU A 116 2.23 7.81 -15.35
C LEU A 116 3.08 8.43 -16.44
N ILE A 117 2.87 8.03 -17.70
CA ILE A 117 3.43 8.75 -18.84
C ILE A 117 2.37 9.66 -19.46
N GLU A 118 1.10 9.23 -19.45
CA GLU A 118 -0.05 9.94 -20.04
C GLU A 118 -1.33 9.74 -19.21
N SER A 119 -2.37 10.56 -19.41
CA SER A 119 -3.61 10.57 -18.61
C SER A 119 -4.41 9.26 -18.59
N THR A 120 -4.09 8.30 -19.46
CA THR A 120 -4.84 7.04 -19.65
C THR A 120 -3.99 5.77 -19.55
N VAL A 121 -2.66 5.89 -19.45
CA VAL A 121 -1.73 4.75 -19.47
C VAL A 121 -1.02 4.61 -18.13
N PHE A 122 -1.22 3.46 -17.49
CA PHE A 122 -0.63 3.15 -16.20
C PHE A 122 0.42 2.05 -16.35
N TYR A 123 1.62 2.30 -15.85
CA TYR A 123 2.66 1.30 -15.68
C TYR A 123 2.69 0.88 -14.23
N THR A 124 2.57 -0.43 -13.97
CA THR A 124 2.87 -1.02 -12.68
C THR A 124 4.13 -1.84 -12.80
N LEU A 125 5.19 -1.35 -12.17
CA LEU A 125 6.39 -2.15 -11.92
C LEU A 125 6.07 -3.14 -10.81
N LEU A 126 6.29 -4.42 -11.03
CA LEU A 126 6.42 -5.44 -9.99
C LEU A 126 7.91 -5.71 -9.84
N LYS A 127 8.52 -5.02 -8.88
CA LYS A 127 9.93 -5.22 -8.56
C LYS A 127 10.04 -6.25 -7.44
N ASP A 128 10.83 -7.29 -7.65
CA ASP A 128 11.40 -8.05 -6.54
C ASP A 128 12.43 -7.17 -5.86
N GLU A 129 12.10 -6.66 -4.66
CA GLU A 129 13.00 -5.78 -3.90
C GLU A 129 14.33 -6.46 -3.54
N GLN A 130 14.38 -7.79 -3.53
CA GLN A 130 15.58 -8.56 -3.24
C GLN A 130 16.41 -8.87 -4.50
N MET A 131 15.95 -8.41 -5.68
CA MET A 131 16.61 -8.59 -6.98
C MET A 131 16.93 -10.06 -7.32
N ARG A 132 16.20 -11.02 -6.73
CA ARG A 132 16.39 -12.45 -6.94
C ARG A 132 15.66 -12.93 -8.19
N LYS A 133 14.67 -12.17 -8.65
CA LYS A 133 13.85 -12.40 -9.85
C LYS A 133 13.89 -11.16 -10.75
N LYS A 134 13.66 -11.36 -12.05
CA LYS A 134 13.52 -10.24 -13.00
C LYS A 134 12.27 -9.43 -12.65
N SER A 135 12.39 -8.11 -12.60
CA SER A 135 11.24 -7.21 -12.46
C SER A 135 10.29 -7.37 -13.65
N LEU A 136 8.99 -7.34 -13.38
CA LEU A 136 7.95 -7.36 -14.41
C LEU A 136 7.32 -5.97 -14.52
N VAL A 137 7.14 -5.46 -15.73
CA VAL A 137 6.39 -4.23 -15.97
C VAL A 137 5.06 -4.61 -16.60
N HIS A 138 3.98 -4.40 -15.87
CA HIS A 138 2.63 -4.54 -16.42
C HIS A 138 2.16 -3.17 -16.88
N VAL A 139 1.83 -3.05 -18.17
CA VAL A 139 1.27 -1.84 -18.76
C VAL A 139 -0.18 -2.10 -19.11
N TRP A 140 -1.09 -1.25 -18.64
CA TRP A 140 -2.48 -1.30 -19.08
C TRP A 140 -3.01 0.09 -19.37
N MET A 141 -3.95 0.13 -20.31
CA MET A 141 -4.70 1.31 -20.70
C MET A 141 -6.11 1.18 -20.16
N ILE A 142 -6.62 2.24 -19.54
CA ILE A 142 -8.04 2.31 -19.19
C ILE A 142 -8.76 2.86 -20.43
N THR A 143 -9.61 2.03 -21.03
CA THR A 143 -10.48 2.44 -22.15
C THR A 143 -11.85 2.82 -21.60
N ASN A 144 -12.46 3.87 -22.17
CA ASN A 144 -13.84 4.28 -21.86
C ASN A 144 -14.86 3.32 -22.47
#